data_AF-A0A7V9T4L9-F1
#
_entry.id   AF-A0A7V9T4L9-F1
#
_cell.length_a   1.000
_cell.length_b   1.000
_cell.length_c   1.000
_cell.angle_alpha   90.00
_cell.angle_beta   90.00
_cell.angle_gamma   90.00
#
_symmetry.space_group_name_H-M   'P 1'
#
loop_
_entity.id
_entity.type
_entity.pdbx_description
1 polymer ?
#
loop_
_entity_poly.entity_id
_entity_poly.type
_entity_poly.pdbx_seq_one_letter_code
_entity_poly.pdbx_strand_id
1 'polypeptide(L)'
;MPNRIVGHARPRISKKLTALALAAAVTAPAALAASASAHGLEGTQIPEQKLRKLETALLGPAHAADHAGNRRSLRSTARLGKTAAGRRRIAMAQRATKTRRVEGNPADVGQWGGPVKFIAEASGAVGINAVMLPTGKVLWFSYSTALGDKDVGRAVLWNPADQSFKVVPPPINPDTGAPVNIWCGGASLLANGHVLVTGGNVDNVVFDAKLAKGLNHVYTFNPFNEQWTRRENLAQGRWYPSQVLMPDGRTLIMEGLTADGNDTHNRDIEVFDPNAPLGQEISTIGTTAGNTPARYQGSPEYYPHLFWTPTGRIFVGGPAKDTFFFTNPMSSFGIGGFSATARGHTWGTGMLMPLQHDSASARVMQLGGMDLGAEGPSFKDANGKVNAISRRDADLYDER
;
A
#
# COMPACT_ATOMS: atom_id res chain seq x y z
N MET A 1 -36.77 -46.75 -1.87
CA MET A 1 -35.78 -47.77 -1.45
C MET A 1 -34.53 -47.05 -0.98
N PRO A 2 -33.95 -47.43 0.18
CA PRO A 2 -32.95 -46.63 0.88
C PRO A 2 -31.54 -46.88 0.34
N ASN A 3 -30.73 -45.81 0.31
CA ASN A 3 -29.31 -45.87 -0.06
C ASN A 3 -28.49 -46.60 1.03
N ARG A 4 -27.74 -47.60 0.57
CA ARG A 4 -26.89 -48.51 1.34
C ARG A 4 -25.56 -47.83 1.67
N ILE A 5 -25.22 -47.72 2.96
CA ILE A 5 -23.89 -47.32 3.41
C ILE A 5 -22.98 -48.56 3.32
N VAL A 6 -21.92 -48.49 2.53
CA VAL A 6 -20.84 -49.49 2.50
C VAL A 6 -19.59 -48.85 3.10
N GLY A 7 -19.15 -49.37 4.24
CA GLY A 7 -17.92 -48.94 4.90
C GLY A 7 -16.69 -49.47 4.19
N HIS A 8 -15.68 -48.62 4.03
CA HIS A 8 -14.33 -49.04 3.66
C HIS A 8 -13.31 -48.65 4.72
N ALA A 9 -12.47 -49.64 5.04
CA ALA A 9 -11.51 -49.70 6.12
C ALA A 9 -10.38 -48.66 5.98
N ARG A 10 -9.92 -48.12 7.12
CA ARG A 10 -8.73 -47.26 7.18
C ARG A 10 -7.47 -48.08 6.88
N PRO A 11 -6.63 -47.72 5.90
CA PRO A 11 -5.33 -48.36 5.72
C PRO A 11 -4.34 -47.86 6.78
N ARG A 12 -3.60 -48.79 7.38
CA ARG A 12 -2.49 -48.51 8.31
C ARG A 12 -1.38 -47.77 7.56
N ILE A 13 -1.09 -46.56 8.00
CA ILE A 13 -0.03 -45.72 7.46
C ILE A 13 1.33 -46.20 8.01
N SER A 14 2.21 -46.62 7.10
CA SER A 14 3.57 -47.08 7.42
C SER A 14 4.54 -45.92 7.69
N LYS A 15 5.62 -46.19 8.44
CA LYS A 15 6.64 -45.26 8.97
C LYS A 15 7.47 -44.47 7.91
N LYS A 16 7.02 -44.32 6.67
CA LYS A 16 7.75 -43.58 5.61
C LYS A 16 7.42 -42.07 5.51
N LEU A 17 6.52 -41.54 6.35
CA LEU A 17 6.09 -40.12 6.31
C LEU A 17 7.06 -39.12 6.96
N THR A 18 8.07 -39.57 7.69
CA THR A 18 8.95 -38.67 8.46
C THR A 18 9.90 -37.85 7.59
N ALA A 19 10.20 -38.30 6.36
CA ALA A 19 11.06 -37.56 5.42
C ALA A 19 10.30 -36.48 4.63
N LEU A 20 8.99 -36.66 4.39
CA LEU A 20 8.17 -35.71 3.62
C LEU A 20 7.81 -34.45 4.44
N ALA A 21 7.68 -34.58 5.75
CA ALA A 21 7.31 -33.47 6.65
C ALA A 21 8.39 -32.38 6.76
N LEU A 22 9.66 -32.71 6.49
CA LEU A 22 10.77 -31.74 6.56
C LEU A 22 10.84 -30.83 5.32
N ALA A 23 10.37 -31.30 4.15
CA ALA A 23 10.49 -30.56 2.89
C ALA A 23 9.46 -29.43 2.74
N ALA A 24 8.27 -29.56 3.34
CA ALA A 24 7.26 -28.50 3.36
C ALA A 24 7.60 -27.34 4.33
N ALA A 25 8.56 -27.54 5.23
CA ALA A 25 8.90 -26.60 6.30
C ALA A 25 10.05 -25.63 5.96
N VAL A 26 10.40 -25.43 4.68
CA VAL A 26 11.55 -24.59 4.26
C VAL A 26 11.17 -23.48 3.27
N THR A 27 9.95 -23.47 2.74
CA THR A 27 9.61 -22.72 1.51
C THR A 27 9.02 -21.32 1.67
N ALA A 28 8.78 -20.80 2.88
CA ALA A 28 8.12 -19.50 3.01
C ALA A 28 8.69 -18.50 4.05
N PRO A 29 10.02 -18.30 4.22
CA PRO A 29 10.50 -17.43 5.28
C PRO A 29 10.83 -15.98 4.87
N ALA A 30 10.96 -15.63 3.58
CA ALA A 30 11.54 -14.33 3.21
C ALA A 30 10.53 -13.20 2.89
N ALA A 31 9.32 -13.52 2.40
CA ALA A 31 8.38 -12.50 1.93
C ALA A 31 7.40 -11.98 3.01
N LEU A 32 7.19 -12.73 4.10
CA LEU A 32 6.21 -12.40 5.14
C LEU A 32 6.81 -11.73 6.39
N ALA A 33 8.13 -11.67 6.49
CA ALA A 33 8.79 -10.88 7.54
C ALA A 33 8.68 -9.37 7.27
N ALA A 34 8.62 -8.97 5.99
CA ALA A 34 8.54 -7.57 5.58
C ALA A 34 7.19 -6.91 5.93
N SER A 35 6.08 -7.66 5.91
CA SER A 35 4.76 -7.14 6.26
C SER A 35 4.52 -6.99 7.77
N ALA A 36 5.26 -7.71 8.61
CA ALA A 36 5.19 -7.55 10.07
C ALA A 36 6.08 -6.40 10.59
N SER A 37 7.19 -6.13 9.90
CA SER A 37 8.06 -4.99 10.20
C SER A 37 7.45 -3.64 9.79
N ALA A 38 6.44 -3.62 8.92
CA ALA A 38 5.70 -2.41 8.54
C ALA A 38 4.71 -1.91 9.62
N HIS A 39 4.50 -2.67 10.70
CA HIS A 39 3.56 -2.35 11.78
C HIS A 39 4.19 -2.30 13.18
N GLY A 40 5.44 -1.84 13.31
CA GLY A 40 5.96 -1.27 14.57
C GLY A 40 5.93 -2.16 15.83
N LEU A 41 5.82 -3.49 15.73
CA LEU A 41 5.90 -4.37 16.89
C LEU A 41 7.34 -4.87 17.11
N GLU A 42 8.29 -3.95 17.29
CA GLU A 42 9.51 -4.27 18.03
C GLU A 42 9.21 -4.10 19.53
N GLY A 43 9.19 -5.20 20.28
CA GLY A 43 9.25 -5.16 21.75
C GLY A 43 8.29 -6.07 22.51
N THR A 44 7.23 -6.60 21.90
CA THR A 44 6.41 -7.64 22.56
C THR A 44 6.21 -8.83 21.62
N GLN A 45 6.89 -9.95 21.91
CA GLN A 45 6.55 -11.21 21.26
C GLN A 45 5.15 -11.63 21.73
N ILE A 46 4.12 -11.32 20.94
CA ILE A 46 2.78 -11.85 21.16
C ILE A 46 2.90 -13.38 21.19
N PRO A 47 2.48 -14.07 22.27
CA PRO A 47 2.55 -15.52 22.34
C PRO A 47 1.87 -16.16 21.12
N GLU A 48 2.46 -17.19 20.52
CA GLU A 48 1.98 -17.81 19.28
C GLU A 48 0.49 -18.19 19.34
N GLN A 49 -0.01 -18.58 20.52
CA GLN A 49 -1.42 -18.89 20.71
C GLN A 49 -2.32 -17.66 20.60
N LYS A 50 -1.90 -16.51 21.13
CA LYS A 50 -2.61 -15.23 21.00
C LYS A 50 -2.54 -14.73 19.55
N LEU A 51 -1.36 -14.80 18.93
CA LEU A 51 -1.15 -14.42 17.54
C LEU A 51 -1.98 -15.30 16.59
N ARG A 52 -2.01 -16.61 16.81
CA ARG A 52 -2.80 -17.54 16.00
C ARG A 52 -4.30 -17.33 16.16
N LYS A 53 -4.78 -17.02 17.37
CA LYS A 53 -6.19 -16.64 17.58
C LYS A 53 -6.54 -15.36 16.82
N LEU A 54 -5.67 -14.35 16.90
CA LEU A 54 -5.80 -13.09 16.18
C LEU A 54 -5.80 -13.31 14.66
N GLU A 55 -4.81 -14.00 14.12
CA GLU A 55 -4.72 -14.32 12.69
C GLU A 55 -5.87 -15.22 12.22
N THR A 56 -6.35 -16.15 13.04
CA THR A 56 -7.50 -16.98 12.65
C THR A 56 -8.76 -16.14 12.55
N ALA A 57 -8.94 -15.14 13.43
CA ALA A 57 -10.05 -14.21 13.39
C ALA A 57 -9.95 -13.23 12.20
N LEU A 58 -8.75 -12.73 11.90
CA LEU A 58 -8.49 -11.76 10.84
C LEU A 58 -8.40 -12.39 9.44
N LEU A 59 -7.71 -13.52 9.35
CA LEU A 59 -7.23 -14.11 8.10
C LEU A 59 -7.90 -15.45 7.78
N GLY A 60 -8.68 -15.99 8.72
CA GLY A 60 -9.27 -17.31 8.62
C GLY A 60 -8.28 -18.44 8.96
N PRO A 61 -8.80 -19.65 9.22
CA PRO A 61 -8.02 -20.75 9.80
C PRO A 61 -6.93 -21.30 8.87
N ALA A 62 -7.16 -21.33 7.56
CA ALA A 62 -6.18 -21.83 6.59
C ALA A 62 -4.94 -20.93 6.53
N HIS A 63 -5.15 -19.63 6.36
CA HIS A 63 -4.05 -18.67 6.25
C HIS A 63 -3.32 -18.44 7.58
N ALA A 64 -4.02 -18.50 8.71
CA ALA A 64 -3.39 -18.52 10.03
C ALA A 64 -2.54 -19.79 10.26
N ALA A 65 -2.96 -20.92 9.70
CA ALA A 65 -2.16 -22.15 9.73
C ALA A 65 -0.89 -22.03 8.87
N ASP A 66 -0.98 -21.36 7.72
CA ASP A 66 0.16 -21.05 6.86
C ASP A 66 1.16 -20.12 7.57
N HIS A 67 0.67 -19.01 8.15
CA HIS A 67 1.48 -18.09 8.95
C HIS A 67 2.21 -18.78 10.11
N ALA A 68 1.49 -19.60 10.87
CA ALA A 68 2.08 -20.38 11.95
C ALA A 68 3.06 -21.44 11.41
N GLY A 69 2.81 -22.00 10.22
CA GLY A 69 3.74 -22.85 9.48
C GLY A 69 5.04 -22.14 9.13
N ASN A 70 4.94 -20.92 8.59
CA ASN A 70 6.06 -20.09 8.18
C ASN A 70 6.92 -19.68 9.38
N ARG A 71 6.30 -19.32 10.51
CA ARG A 71 7.04 -19.03 11.75
C ARG A 71 7.72 -20.25 12.35
N ARG A 72 7.07 -21.42 12.34
CA ARG A 72 7.70 -22.69 12.77
C ARG A 72 8.89 -23.04 11.87
N SER A 73 8.72 -22.87 10.55
CA SER A 73 9.76 -23.02 9.55
C SER A 73 10.96 -22.12 9.87
N LEU A 74 10.74 -20.81 10.01
CA LEU A 74 11.76 -19.81 10.38
C LEU A 74 12.54 -20.18 11.64
N ARG A 75 11.85 -20.59 12.72
CA ARG A 75 12.51 -21.00 13.97
C ARG A 75 13.35 -22.27 13.77
N SER A 76 12.85 -23.22 12.98
CA SER A 76 13.55 -24.48 12.70
C SER A 76 14.78 -24.27 11.82
N THR A 77 14.71 -23.43 10.79
CA THR A 77 15.82 -23.11 9.90
C THR A 77 16.88 -22.30 10.64
N ALA A 78 16.49 -21.33 11.47
CA ALA A 78 17.41 -20.59 12.34
C ALA A 78 18.17 -21.51 13.32
N ARG A 79 17.49 -22.52 13.88
CA ARG A 79 18.12 -23.51 14.77
C ARG A 79 19.08 -24.44 14.02
N LEU A 80 18.66 -24.98 12.87
CA LEU A 80 19.46 -25.90 12.05
C LEU A 80 20.68 -25.20 11.43
N GLY A 81 20.53 -23.94 11.01
CA GLY A 81 21.58 -23.13 10.38
C GLY A 81 22.79 -22.84 11.28
N LYS A 82 22.70 -23.12 12.59
CA LYS A 82 23.82 -23.01 13.54
C LYS A 82 24.90 -24.07 13.34
N THR A 83 24.63 -25.15 12.59
CA THR A 83 25.58 -26.26 12.38
C THR A 83 25.87 -26.48 10.90
N ALA A 84 27.08 -26.93 10.56
CA ALA A 84 27.45 -27.23 9.18
C ALA A 84 26.57 -28.33 8.55
N ALA A 85 26.23 -29.37 9.33
CA ALA A 85 25.31 -30.43 8.90
C ALA A 85 23.89 -29.91 8.67
N GLY A 86 23.39 -29.02 9.53
CA GLY A 86 22.09 -28.38 9.37
C GLY A 86 22.03 -27.45 8.15
N ARG A 87 23.10 -26.69 7.87
CA ARG A 87 23.22 -25.88 6.63
C ARG A 87 23.15 -26.74 5.36
N ARG A 88 23.82 -27.90 5.34
CA ARG A 88 23.73 -28.85 4.21
C ARG A 88 22.32 -29.42 4.02
N ARG A 89 21.61 -29.73 5.11
CA ARG A 89 20.22 -30.20 5.05
C ARG A 89 19.26 -29.14 4.54
N ILE A 90 19.43 -27.89 4.97
CA ILE A 90 18.65 -26.75 4.44
C ILE A 90 18.88 -26.61 2.93
N ALA A 91 20.13 -26.64 2.47
CA ALA A 91 20.47 -26.53 1.06
C ALA A 91 19.87 -27.66 0.20
N MET A 92 19.87 -28.90 0.69
CA MET A 92 19.24 -30.03 0.01
C MET A 92 17.71 -29.89 -0.06
N ALA A 93 17.07 -29.45 1.02
CA ALA A 93 15.62 -29.22 1.05
C ALA A 93 15.19 -28.09 0.09
N GLN A 94 15.98 -26.99 0.02
CA GLN A 94 15.77 -25.91 -0.94
C GLN A 94 15.91 -26.38 -2.40
N ARG A 95 16.89 -27.25 -2.69
CA ARG A 95 17.03 -27.87 -4.03
C ARG A 95 15.84 -28.76 -4.39
N ALA A 96 15.31 -29.52 -3.43
CA ALA A 96 14.16 -30.40 -3.63
C ALA A 96 12.81 -29.68 -3.76
N THR A 97 12.72 -28.41 -3.39
CA THR A 97 11.47 -27.60 -3.49
C THR A 97 11.43 -26.72 -4.73
N LYS A 98 12.59 -26.43 -5.36
CA LYS A 98 12.66 -25.83 -6.70
C LYS A 98 11.91 -26.64 -7.79
N THR A 99 11.59 -27.90 -7.51
CA THR A 99 10.89 -28.81 -8.45
C THR A 99 9.39 -28.95 -8.19
N ARG A 100 8.82 -28.30 -7.16
CA ARG A 100 7.38 -28.37 -6.90
C ARG A 100 6.65 -27.36 -7.78
N ARG A 101 6.19 -27.82 -8.95
CA ARG A 101 5.33 -27.05 -9.85
C ARG A 101 4.04 -26.67 -9.11
N VAL A 102 3.62 -25.41 -9.26
CA VAL A 102 2.21 -25.05 -9.06
C VAL A 102 1.39 -25.91 -10.01
N GLU A 103 0.38 -26.62 -9.52
CA GLU A 103 -0.51 -27.39 -10.40
C GLU A 103 -1.34 -26.42 -11.24
N GLY A 104 -1.32 -26.62 -12.56
CA GLY A 104 -2.01 -25.78 -13.53
C GLY A 104 -1.10 -25.36 -14.69
N ASN A 105 -1.68 -25.20 -15.88
CA ASN A 105 -0.97 -24.61 -17.02
C ASN A 105 -0.71 -23.13 -16.70
N PRO A 106 0.54 -22.62 -16.77
CA PRO A 106 0.85 -21.21 -16.50
C PRO A 106 0.03 -20.21 -17.31
N ALA A 107 -0.48 -20.60 -18.48
CA ALA A 107 -1.39 -19.78 -19.27
C ALA A 107 -2.73 -19.49 -18.56
N ASP A 108 -3.18 -20.39 -17.67
CA ASP A 108 -4.50 -20.32 -17.03
C ASP A 108 -4.43 -19.72 -15.62
N VAL A 109 -3.32 -19.93 -14.90
CA VAL A 109 -3.18 -19.56 -13.47
C VAL A 109 -2.06 -18.56 -13.21
N GLY A 110 -1.34 -18.15 -14.26
CA GLY A 110 -0.14 -17.35 -14.16
C GLY A 110 1.06 -18.13 -13.60
N GLN A 111 2.17 -17.44 -13.48
CA GLN A 111 3.39 -17.98 -12.87
C GLN A 111 4.10 -16.88 -12.09
N TRP A 112 4.54 -17.20 -10.88
CA TRP A 112 5.46 -16.33 -10.15
C TRP A 112 6.86 -16.54 -10.70
N GLY A 113 7.53 -15.44 -11.07
CA GLY A 113 8.96 -15.47 -11.36
C GLY A 113 9.77 -15.92 -10.13
N GLY A 114 11.06 -16.22 -10.35
CA GLY A 114 11.97 -16.41 -9.22
C GLY A 114 11.98 -15.17 -8.31
N PRO A 115 12.23 -15.33 -7.00
CA PRO A 115 12.30 -14.18 -6.10
C PRO A 115 13.37 -13.22 -6.60
N VAL A 116 12.94 -12.02 -6.98
CA VAL A 116 13.84 -10.93 -7.29
C VAL A 116 14.41 -10.50 -5.94
N LYS A 117 15.72 -10.71 -5.69
CA LYS A 117 16.42 -10.48 -4.40
C LYS A 117 16.43 -9.00 -3.93
N PHE A 118 15.54 -8.16 -4.45
CA PHE A 118 16.02 -7.08 -5.30
C PHE A 118 16.26 -5.77 -4.56
N ILE A 119 15.49 -5.38 -3.55
CA ILE A 119 15.38 -3.93 -3.25
C ILE A 119 16.05 -3.58 -1.93
N ALA A 120 15.71 -4.26 -0.84
CA ALA A 120 16.36 -3.98 0.44
C ALA A 120 17.86 -4.36 0.44
N GLU A 121 18.22 -5.49 -0.17
CA GLU A 121 19.62 -5.95 -0.19
C GLU A 121 20.49 -5.24 -1.23
N ALA A 122 19.99 -5.03 -2.45
CA ALA A 122 20.79 -4.43 -3.54
C ALA A 122 20.65 -2.91 -3.61
N SER A 123 19.48 -2.39 -3.21
CA SER A 123 19.15 -0.98 -3.34
C SER A 123 19.02 -0.26 -2.01
N GLY A 124 19.17 -0.96 -0.88
CA GLY A 124 19.05 -0.43 0.48
C GLY A 124 17.74 0.33 0.75
N ALA A 125 16.67 0.01 0.03
CA ALA A 125 15.36 0.64 0.17
C ALA A 125 14.26 -0.43 0.32
N VAL A 126 13.15 -0.10 0.96
CA VAL A 126 11.91 -0.90 0.89
C VAL A 126 11.05 -0.34 -0.24
N GLY A 127 10.13 -1.11 -0.80
CA GLY A 127 9.10 -0.55 -1.68
C GLY A 127 7.89 -0.07 -0.94
N ILE A 128 7.94 1.17 -0.43
CA ILE A 128 6.75 1.81 0.15
C ILE A 128 5.89 2.40 -0.96
N ASN A 129 6.53 3.09 -1.91
CA ASN A 129 5.91 3.59 -3.11
C ASN A 129 6.69 3.14 -4.34
N ALA A 130 5.97 2.85 -5.43
CA ALA A 130 6.54 2.49 -6.71
C ALA A 130 5.76 3.16 -7.84
N VAL A 131 6.48 3.76 -8.79
CA VAL A 131 5.91 4.39 -9.99
C VAL A 131 6.60 3.81 -11.22
N MET A 132 5.82 3.19 -12.11
CA MET A 132 6.31 2.79 -13.42
C MET A 132 6.49 4.04 -14.29
N LEU A 133 7.71 4.28 -14.76
CA LEU A 133 8.07 5.47 -15.53
C LEU A 133 7.86 5.24 -17.03
N PRO A 134 7.64 6.31 -17.82
CA PRO A 134 7.59 6.23 -19.28
C PRO A 134 8.86 5.65 -19.93
N THR A 135 9.99 5.69 -19.22
CA THR A 135 11.27 5.12 -19.66
C THR A 135 11.34 3.59 -19.51
N GLY A 136 10.29 2.95 -18.96
CA GLY A 136 10.26 1.52 -18.64
C GLY A 136 10.95 1.16 -17.32
N LYS A 137 11.67 2.10 -16.70
CA LYS A 137 12.20 1.97 -15.34
C LYS A 137 11.07 2.11 -14.30
N VAL A 138 11.31 1.66 -13.08
CA VAL A 138 10.42 1.88 -11.94
C VAL A 138 11.13 2.75 -10.91
N LEU A 139 10.52 3.86 -10.53
CA LEU A 139 10.97 4.69 -9.41
C LEU A 139 10.39 4.17 -8.10
N TRP A 140 11.24 3.90 -7.14
CA TRP A 140 10.89 3.47 -5.80
C TRP A 140 11.30 4.55 -4.83
N PHE A 141 10.46 4.87 -3.85
CA PHE A 141 10.86 5.74 -2.75
C PHE A 141 10.38 5.23 -1.38
N SER A 142 11.27 5.33 -0.40
CA SER A 142 11.16 4.71 0.93
C SER A 142 12.18 5.31 1.89
N TYR A 143 12.27 4.76 3.10
CA TYR A 143 13.44 4.90 3.98
C TYR A 143 14.61 4.01 3.57
N SER A 144 15.81 4.39 4.01
CA SER A 144 17.02 3.58 3.90
C SER A 144 16.95 2.38 4.86
N THR A 145 17.24 1.18 4.36
CA THR A 145 17.27 -0.05 5.18
C THR A 145 18.61 -0.27 5.87
N ALA A 146 19.58 0.65 5.72
CA ALA A 146 20.84 0.57 6.46
C ALA A 146 20.58 0.78 7.95
N LEU A 147 21.16 -0.09 8.79
CA LEU A 147 21.07 0.04 10.25
C LEU A 147 21.65 1.40 10.67
N GLY A 148 20.79 2.30 11.15
CA GLY A 148 21.17 3.66 11.59
C GLY A 148 20.66 4.79 10.69
N ASP A 149 20.29 4.52 9.43
CA ASP A 149 19.77 5.52 8.48
C ASP A 149 18.23 5.52 8.42
N LYS A 150 17.55 5.54 9.57
CA LYS A 150 16.08 5.45 9.58
C LYS A 150 15.37 6.69 8.99
N ASP A 151 16.13 7.70 8.60
CA ASP A 151 15.68 9.10 8.62
C ASP A 151 15.98 9.88 7.33
N VAL A 152 16.46 9.22 6.26
CA VAL A 152 16.74 9.87 4.98
C VAL A 152 15.87 9.25 3.90
N GLY A 153 15.02 10.08 3.27
CA GLY A 153 14.27 9.68 2.09
C GLY A 153 15.21 9.06 1.06
N ARG A 154 14.86 7.90 0.51
CA ARG A 154 15.67 7.17 -0.45
C ARG A 154 14.86 6.93 -1.71
N ALA A 155 15.39 7.36 -2.85
CA ALA A 155 14.83 7.07 -4.16
C ALA A 155 15.75 6.10 -4.94
N VAL A 156 15.16 5.13 -5.62
CA VAL A 156 15.89 4.12 -6.39
C VAL A 156 15.16 3.88 -7.71
N LEU A 157 15.91 3.90 -8.81
CA LEU A 157 15.45 3.44 -10.10
C LEU A 157 15.80 1.97 -10.27
N TRP A 158 14.79 1.17 -10.56
CA TRP A 158 14.95 -0.19 -11.04
C TRP A 158 14.76 -0.24 -12.55
N ASN A 159 15.69 -0.87 -13.28
CA ASN A 159 15.51 -1.20 -14.68
C ASN A 159 15.12 -2.69 -14.83
N PRO A 160 13.87 -3.02 -15.19
CA PRO A 160 13.43 -4.39 -15.38
C PRO A 160 14.14 -5.12 -16.54
N ALA A 161 14.66 -4.39 -17.53
CA ALA A 161 15.26 -4.99 -18.73
C ALA A 161 16.58 -5.71 -18.43
N ASP A 162 17.42 -5.13 -17.57
CA ASP A 162 18.74 -5.66 -17.21
C ASP A 162 18.87 -6.01 -15.72
N GLN A 163 17.81 -5.77 -14.94
CA GLN A 163 17.84 -5.99 -13.50
C GLN A 163 18.97 -5.14 -12.86
N SER A 164 19.09 -3.88 -13.25
CA SER A 164 20.00 -2.94 -12.59
C SER A 164 19.26 -1.99 -11.65
N PHE A 165 19.99 -1.49 -10.66
CA PHE A 165 19.52 -0.46 -9.73
C PHE A 165 20.41 0.75 -9.77
N LYS A 166 19.79 1.93 -9.64
CA LYS A 166 20.47 3.19 -9.46
C LYS A 166 19.83 3.95 -8.32
N VAL A 167 20.61 4.27 -7.29
CA VAL A 167 20.17 5.21 -6.26
C VAL A 167 20.13 6.59 -6.89
N VAL A 168 19.01 7.29 -6.70
CA VAL A 168 18.84 8.69 -7.06
C VAL A 168 18.80 9.49 -5.76
N PRO A 169 19.58 10.58 -5.64
CA PRO A 169 19.50 11.43 -4.46
C PRO A 169 18.05 11.85 -4.21
N PRO A 170 17.57 11.83 -2.95
CA PRO A 170 16.27 12.40 -2.63
C PRO A 170 16.23 13.89 -2.98
N PRO A 171 15.02 14.47 -3.14
CA PRO A 171 14.89 15.90 -3.25
C PRO A 171 15.48 16.59 -2.01
N ILE A 172 16.03 17.78 -2.20
CA ILE A 172 16.63 18.59 -1.14
C ILE A 172 15.65 19.67 -0.69
N ASN A 173 15.62 19.93 0.61
CA ASN A 173 14.97 21.11 1.17
C ASN A 173 15.91 22.32 0.92
N PRO A 174 15.53 23.30 0.09
CA PRO A 174 16.37 24.47 -0.18
C PRO A 174 16.63 25.31 1.07
N ASP A 175 15.72 25.28 2.05
CA ASP A 175 15.83 26.10 3.26
C ASP A 175 16.84 25.52 4.26
N THR A 176 17.00 24.20 4.29
CA THR A 176 17.88 23.51 5.26
C THR A 176 19.07 22.81 4.63
N GLY A 177 19.08 22.62 3.30
CA GLY A 177 20.06 21.81 2.58
C GLY A 177 19.95 20.30 2.84
N ALA A 178 18.99 19.86 3.67
CA ALA A 178 18.82 18.46 4.04
C ALA A 178 17.96 17.69 3.03
N PRO A 179 18.17 16.38 2.88
CA PRO A 179 17.24 15.48 2.20
C PRO A 179 15.81 15.60 2.73
N VAL A 180 14.84 15.58 1.81
CA VAL A 180 13.42 15.64 2.16
C VAL A 180 12.84 14.25 2.25
N ASN A 181 12.01 14.06 3.27
CA ASN A 181 11.28 12.84 3.48
C ASN A 181 9.94 12.83 2.74
N ILE A 182 9.99 12.42 1.47
CA ILE A 182 8.80 12.32 0.60
C ILE A 182 8.03 11.00 0.77
N TRP A 183 8.45 10.08 1.63
CA TRP A 183 7.66 8.88 1.88
C TRP A 183 6.37 9.26 2.62
N CYS A 184 5.30 8.48 2.45
CA CYS A 184 3.93 8.83 2.90
C CYS A 184 3.31 10.06 2.21
N GLY A 185 3.93 10.61 1.17
CA GLY A 185 3.31 11.59 0.28
C GLY A 185 2.44 10.95 -0.81
N GLY A 186 1.72 11.78 -1.55
CA GLY A 186 1.00 11.38 -2.76
C GLY A 186 1.94 11.35 -3.97
N ALA A 187 1.73 10.41 -4.90
CA ALA A 187 2.49 10.35 -6.15
C ALA A 187 1.59 10.02 -7.35
N SER A 188 1.82 10.70 -8.46
CA SER A 188 1.15 10.47 -9.75
C SER A 188 2.05 10.85 -10.91
N LEU A 189 1.75 10.33 -12.09
CA LEU A 189 2.34 10.83 -13.33
C LEU A 189 1.61 12.12 -13.77
N LEU A 190 2.38 13.06 -14.29
CA LEU A 190 1.89 14.20 -15.04
C LEU A 190 1.78 13.84 -16.53
N ALA A 191 1.02 14.63 -17.29
CA ALA A 191 0.82 14.40 -18.73
C ALA A 191 2.13 14.39 -19.54
N ASN A 192 3.16 15.10 -19.07
CA ASN A 192 4.51 15.11 -19.69
C ASN A 192 5.40 13.92 -19.26
N GLY A 193 4.87 12.99 -18.46
CA GLY A 193 5.59 11.82 -17.98
C GLY A 193 6.47 12.05 -16.74
N HIS A 194 6.51 13.26 -16.19
CA HIS A 194 7.16 13.52 -14.91
C HIS A 194 6.34 12.92 -13.76
N VAL A 195 7.00 12.61 -12.64
CA VAL A 195 6.30 12.19 -11.41
C VAL A 195 6.08 13.40 -10.53
N LEU A 196 4.83 13.71 -10.19
CA LEU A 196 4.49 14.69 -9.15
C LEU A 196 4.48 13.98 -7.80
N VAL A 197 5.15 14.55 -6.81
CA VAL A 197 5.12 14.08 -5.42
C VAL A 197 4.73 15.24 -4.51
N THR A 198 3.68 15.04 -3.71
CA THR A 198 3.15 16.08 -2.80
C THR A 198 3.12 15.58 -1.38
N GLY A 199 3.66 16.39 -0.47
CA GLY A 199 3.71 16.10 0.96
C GLY A 199 4.74 15.04 1.34
N GLY A 200 4.44 14.29 2.40
CA GLY A 200 5.39 13.40 3.06
C GLY A 200 5.49 13.72 4.54
N ASN A 201 6.68 13.60 5.13
CA ASN A 201 6.91 13.81 6.56
C ASN A 201 7.72 15.08 6.82
N VAL A 202 7.27 15.92 7.75
CA VAL A 202 8.03 17.09 8.25
C VAL A 202 9.19 16.63 9.11
N ASP A 203 8.89 15.79 10.10
CA ASP A 203 9.83 15.31 11.09
C ASP A 203 10.17 13.84 10.83
N ASN A 204 11.34 13.42 11.30
CA ASN A 204 11.84 12.05 11.23
C ASN A 204 11.12 11.12 12.22
N VAL A 205 9.79 11.13 12.26
CA VAL A 205 9.00 10.40 13.27
C VAL A 205 9.00 8.91 12.94
N VAL A 206 10.05 8.25 13.40
CA VAL A 206 10.15 6.82 13.57
C VAL A 206 9.49 6.46 14.91
N PHE A 207 8.26 5.93 14.85
CA PHE A 207 7.65 5.06 15.87
C PHE A 207 7.61 5.57 17.34
N ASP A 208 7.78 6.87 17.58
CA ASP A 208 7.50 7.55 18.86
C ASP A 208 5.99 7.77 18.99
N ALA A 209 5.46 7.83 20.23
CA ALA A 209 4.06 8.06 20.57
C ALA A 209 3.44 9.38 20.05
N LYS A 210 4.18 10.21 19.30
CA LYS A 210 3.68 11.41 18.62
C LYS A 210 3.09 11.08 17.24
N LEU A 211 1.99 11.73 16.92
CA LEU A 211 1.32 11.60 15.62
C LEU A 211 2.21 12.17 14.50
N ALA A 212 2.08 11.59 13.30
CA ALA A 212 2.84 12.00 12.12
C ALA A 212 2.48 13.44 11.68
N LYS A 213 3.44 14.13 11.08
CA LYS A 213 3.28 15.51 10.59
C LYS A 213 3.45 15.57 9.08
N GLY A 214 2.44 16.09 8.40
CA GLY A 214 2.44 16.24 6.94
C GLY A 214 3.35 17.35 6.45
N LEU A 215 4.23 17.00 5.51
CA LEU A 215 5.04 17.97 4.79
C LEU A 215 4.17 18.74 3.78
N ASN A 216 4.46 20.00 3.51
CA ASN A 216 3.75 20.81 2.51
C ASN A 216 4.56 21.02 1.22
N HIS A 217 5.69 20.34 1.06
CA HIS A 217 6.53 20.47 -0.12
C HIS A 217 5.95 19.71 -1.30
N VAL A 218 6.22 20.23 -2.50
CA VAL A 218 5.88 19.60 -3.77
C VAL A 218 7.15 19.48 -4.61
N TYR A 219 7.33 18.31 -5.22
CA TYR A 219 8.46 18.03 -6.10
C TYR A 219 7.99 17.35 -7.38
N THR A 220 8.66 17.64 -8.50
CA THR A 220 8.54 16.84 -9.72
C THR A 220 9.82 16.09 -9.99
N PHE A 221 9.74 14.80 -10.33
CA PHE A 221 10.86 14.02 -10.84
C PHE A 221 10.76 13.88 -12.35
N ASN A 222 11.80 14.32 -13.06
CA ASN A 222 11.93 14.12 -14.50
C ASN A 222 12.66 12.78 -14.75
N PRO A 223 11.98 11.76 -15.30
CA PRO A 223 12.58 10.44 -15.50
C PRO A 223 13.60 10.37 -16.64
N PHE A 224 13.67 11.40 -17.50
CA PHE A 224 14.54 11.43 -18.67
C PHE A 224 15.95 11.93 -18.34
N ASN A 225 16.08 12.82 -17.35
CA ASN A 225 17.38 13.27 -16.83
C ASN A 225 17.62 12.85 -15.37
N GLU A 226 16.64 12.18 -14.76
CA GLU A 226 16.68 11.64 -13.40
C GLU A 226 16.93 12.71 -12.33
N GLN A 227 16.33 13.89 -12.50
CA GLN A 227 16.44 15.03 -11.58
C GLN A 227 15.12 15.36 -10.89
N TRP A 228 15.24 15.78 -9.63
CA TRP A 228 14.15 16.39 -8.89
C TRP A 228 14.11 17.90 -9.13
N THR A 229 12.91 18.47 -9.14
CA THR A 229 12.67 19.91 -9.21
C THR A 229 11.69 20.30 -8.12
N ARG A 230 12.06 21.28 -7.29
CA ARG A 230 11.17 21.86 -6.28
C ARG A 230 10.09 22.68 -6.97
N ARG A 231 8.86 22.57 -6.47
CA ARG A 231 7.69 23.34 -6.90
C ARG A 231 7.15 24.19 -5.77
N GLU A 232 6.14 24.98 -6.07
CA GLU A 232 5.38 25.72 -5.07
C GLU A 232 4.84 24.79 -3.97
N ASN A 233 4.81 25.30 -2.73
CA ASN A 233 4.30 24.54 -1.60
C ASN A 233 2.78 24.45 -1.62
N LEU A 234 2.28 23.38 -1.02
CA LEU A 234 0.89 23.31 -0.57
C LEU A 234 0.63 24.37 0.51
N ALA A 235 -0.60 24.85 0.60
CA ALA A 235 -1.05 25.79 1.62
C ALA A 235 -0.91 25.22 3.04
N GLN A 236 -1.08 23.90 3.17
CA GLN A 236 -0.96 23.15 4.41
C GLN A 236 -0.27 21.80 4.19
N GLY A 237 0.28 21.23 5.26
CA GLY A 237 0.92 19.92 5.24
C GLY A 237 -0.02 18.79 4.81
N ARG A 238 0.53 17.75 4.19
CA ARG A 238 -0.20 16.52 3.83
C ARG A 238 0.64 15.27 4.08
N TRP A 239 0.19 14.43 5.01
CA TRP A 239 0.67 13.06 5.22
C TRP A 239 -0.42 12.06 4.87
N TYR A 240 -0.12 11.07 4.01
CA TYR A 240 -1.10 10.20 3.37
C TYR A 240 -2.20 10.92 2.55
N PRO A 241 -1.87 11.90 1.68
CA PRO A 241 -2.84 12.44 0.74
C PRO A 241 -3.09 11.47 -0.42
N SER A 242 -4.11 11.75 -1.23
CA SER A 242 -4.20 11.20 -2.59
C SER A 242 -4.39 12.28 -3.62
N GLN A 243 -4.03 11.94 -4.84
CA GLN A 243 -4.07 12.85 -5.97
C GLN A 243 -4.50 12.14 -7.25
N VAL A 244 -5.16 12.87 -8.15
CA VAL A 244 -5.66 12.33 -9.41
C VAL A 244 -5.36 13.30 -10.56
N LEU A 245 -4.77 12.77 -11.63
CA LEU A 245 -4.52 13.52 -12.86
C LEU A 245 -5.84 13.75 -13.59
N MET A 246 -6.12 15.00 -13.92
CA MET A 246 -7.29 15.42 -14.69
C MET A 246 -6.95 15.51 -16.19
N PRO A 247 -7.95 15.45 -17.10
CA PRO A 247 -7.71 15.45 -18.54
C PRO A 247 -7.07 16.71 -19.12
N ASP A 248 -7.16 17.86 -18.44
CA ASP A 248 -6.42 19.07 -18.84
C ASP A 248 -4.96 19.08 -18.39
N GLY A 249 -4.49 18.00 -17.73
CA GLY A 249 -3.13 17.86 -17.26
C GLY A 249 -2.88 18.44 -15.87
N ARG A 250 -3.87 19.09 -15.25
CA ARG A 250 -3.79 19.49 -13.85
C ARG A 250 -4.00 18.29 -12.93
N THR A 251 -3.54 18.36 -11.69
CA THR A 251 -3.66 17.28 -10.71
C THR A 251 -4.38 17.78 -9.47
N LEU A 252 -5.51 17.16 -9.12
CA LEU A 252 -6.20 17.43 -7.86
C LEU A 252 -5.51 16.68 -6.72
N ILE A 253 -5.39 17.33 -5.56
CA ILE A 253 -4.74 16.81 -4.35
C ILE A 253 -5.71 17.05 -3.18
N MET A 254 -5.93 16.03 -2.34
CA MET A 254 -6.78 16.18 -1.16
C MET A 254 -6.37 15.30 0.01
N GLU A 255 -6.90 15.68 1.17
CA GLU A 255 -6.76 15.01 2.48
C GLU A 255 -5.30 14.81 2.93
N GLY A 256 -5.13 13.95 3.93
CA GLY A 256 -3.90 13.75 4.67
C GLY A 256 -3.76 14.65 5.90
N LEU A 257 -2.84 14.29 6.81
CA LEU A 257 -2.61 15.06 8.04
C LEU A 257 -1.85 16.35 7.77
N THR A 258 -2.20 17.39 8.52
CA THR A 258 -1.47 18.66 8.53
C THR A 258 -0.12 18.54 9.25
N ALA A 259 0.63 19.64 9.30
CA ALA A 259 1.93 19.70 9.95
C ALA A 259 1.86 19.83 11.49
N ASP A 260 0.66 19.92 12.09
CA ASP A 260 0.48 20.25 13.51
C ASP A 260 0.76 19.08 14.48
N GLY A 261 0.68 17.85 13.98
CA GLY A 261 0.88 16.63 14.77
C GLY A 261 -0.26 16.32 15.74
N ASN A 262 -1.49 16.80 15.47
CA ASN A 262 -2.67 16.59 16.32
C ASN A 262 -3.78 15.77 15.65
N ASP A 263 -3.46 14.94 14.66
CA ASP A 263 -4.43 14.21 13.82
C ASP A 263 -5.39 15.13 13.05
N THR A 264 -5.01 16.40 12.88
CA THR A 264 -5.79 17.36 12.10
C THR A 264 -5.65 17.03 10.62
N HIS A 265 -6.77 16.77 9.95
CA HIS A 265 -6.82 16.53 8.50
C HIS A 265 -6.83 17.83 7.72
N ASN A 266 -6.01 17.88 6.66
CA ASN A 266 -6.03 18.93 5.66
C ASN A 266 -7.25 18.74 4.74
N ARG A 267 -8.33 19.45 5.07
CA ARG A 267 -9.59 19.41 4.33
C ARG A 267 -9.60 20.29 3.08
N ASP A 268 -8.52 21.01 2.79
CA ASP A 268 -8.46 21.80 1.57
C ASP A 268 -8.38 20.86 0.37
N ILE A 269 -8.96 21.30 -0.74
CA ILE A 269 -8.78 20.68 -2.04
C ILE A 269 -7.90 21.63 -2.84
N GLU A 270 -6.76 21.12 -3.26
CA GLU A 270 -5.76 21.88 -4.00
C GLU A 270 -5.57 21.28 -5.38
N VAL A 271 -5.19 22.12 -6.34
CA VAL A 271 -4.84 21.71 -7.70
C VAL A 271 -3.42 22.13 -7.99
N PHE A 272 -2.63 21.20 -8.51
CA PHE A 272 -1.36 21.48 -9.15
C PHE A 272 -1.56 21.68 -10.65
N ASP A 273 -1.19 22.86 -11.15
CA ASP A 273 -1.13 23.18 -12.58
C ASP A 273 0.33 23.22 -13.06
N PRO A 274 0.78 22.22 -13.86
CA PRO A 274 2.16 22.18 -14.35
C PRO A 274 2.49 23.27 -15.38
N ASN A 275 1.49 23.98 -15.91
CA ASN A 275 1.66 25.02 -16.92
C ASN A 275 1.58 26.44 -16.33
N ALA A 276 1.22 26.57 -15.06
CA ALA A 276 1.20 27.86 -14.40
C ALA A 276 2.63 28.40 -14.19
N PRO A 277 2.80 29.74 -14.08
CA PRO A 277 4.08 30.32 -13.70
C PRO A 277 4.60 29.76 -12.37
N LEU A 278 5.91 29.65 -12.22
CA LEU A 278 6.53 29.23 -10.95
C LEU A 278 6.03 30.13 -9.81
N GLY A 279 5.53 29.51 -8.74
CA GLY A 279 4.90 30.20 -7.61
C GLY A 279 3.42 30.55 -7.80
N GLN A 280 2.77 29.98 -8.83
CA GLN A 280 1.31 29.96 -9.01
C GLN A 280 0.83 28.56 -9.46
N GLU A 281 1.66 27.54 -9.26
CA GLU A 281 1.41 26.16 -9.64
C GLU A 281 0.41 25.48 -8.70
N ILE A 282 0.22 25.98 -7.48
CA ILE A 282 -0.74 25.44 -6.50
C ILE A 282 -1.87 26.44 -6.25
N SER A 283 -3.12 25.95 -6.33
CA SER A 283 -4.30 26.74 -5.98
C SER A 283 -5.29 25.93 -5.13
N THR A 284 -5.76 26.51 -4.02
CA THR A 284 -6.90 25.98 -3.26
C THR A 284 -8.20 26.32 -3.99
N ILE A 285 -8.98 25.30 -4.32
CA ILE A 285 -10.20 25.40 -5.12
C ILE A 285 -11.48 25.06 -4.32
N GLY A 286 -11.31 24.58 -3.08
CA GLY A 286 -12.43 24.29 -2.20
C GLY A 286 -11.96 23.66 -0.89
N THR A 287 -12.91 23.30 -0.04
CA THR A 287 -12.66 22.57 1.21
C THR A 287 -13.72 21.49 1.44
N THR A 288 -13.33 20.29 1.87
CA THR A 288 -14.28 19.22 2.22
C THR A 288 -15.00 19.51 3.53
N ALA A 289 -14.42 20.32 4.43
CA ALA A 289 -14.96 20.60 5.77
C ALA A 289 -16.36 21.23 5.76
N GLY A 290 -16.64 22.12 4.79
CA GLY A 290 -17.94 22.81 4.68
C GLY A 290 -18.88 22.23 3.62
N ASN A 291 -18.35 21.41 2.70
CA ASN A 291 -19.07 21.00 1.49
C ASN A 291 -19.51 19.54 1.50
N THR A 292 -19.19 18.78 2.55
CA THR A 292 -19.56 17.37 2.70
C THR A 292 -20.49 17.15 3.90
N PRO A 293 -21.35 16.12 3.88
CA PRO A 293 -22.19 15.76 5.01
C PRO A 293 -21.39 15.59 6.31
N ALA A 294 -21.98 15.96 7.45
CA ALA A 294 -21.31 15.88 8.76
C ALA A 294 -20.71 14.51 9.09
N ARG A 295 -21.30 13.43 8.56
CA ARG A 295 -20.79 12.05 8.68
C ARG A 295 -19.40 11.84 8.05
N TYR A 296 -19.05 12.59 7.02
CA TYR A 296 -17.71 12.59 6.41
C TYR A 296 -16.71 13.41 7.24
N GLN A 297 -17.15 14.51 7.84
CA GLN A 297 -16.27 15.46 8.56
C GLN A 297 -15.53 14.82 9.75
N GLY A 298 -16.07 13.74 10.33
CA GLY A 298 -15.45 12.95 11.41
C GLY A 298 -14.61 11.74 10.96
N SER A 299 -14.49 11.49 9.64
CA SER A 299 -13.70 10.37 9.12
C SER A 299 -12.31 10.85 8.67
N PRO A 300 -11.22 10.37 9.28
CA PRO A 300 -9.88 10.62 8.79
C PRO A 300 -9.67 9.90 7.45
N GLU A 301 -9.38 10.63 6.38
CA GLU A 301 -9.05 10.03 5.09
C GLU A 301 -7.54 9.99 4.88
N TYR A 302 -6.97 8.82 5.14
CA TYR A 302 -5.63 8.47 4.67
C TYR A 302 -5.76 7.81 3.31
N TYR A 303 -5.05 8.33 2.31
CA TYR A 303 -5.06 7.87 0.92
C TYR A 303 -6.49 7.69 0.34
N PRO A 304 -7.27 8.76 0.16
CA PRO A 304 -8.57 8.62 -0.47
C PRO A 304 -8.52 7.98 -1.85
N HIS A 305 -9.50 7.14 -2.15
CA HIS A 305 -9.62 6.41 -3.41
C HIS A 305 -10.26 7.31 -4.47
N LEU A 306 -9.41 8.02 -5.21
CA LEU A 306 -9.81 9.01 -6.22
C LEU A 306 -9.79 8.43 -7.63
N PHE A 307 -10.87 8.61 -8.39
CA PHE A 307 -10.96 8.17 -9.78
C PHE A 307 -11.57 9.25 -10.66
N TRP A 308 -10.85 9.64 -11.71
CA TRP A 308 -11.46 10.38 -12.81
C TRP A 308 -12.41 9.44 -13.57
N THR A 309 -13.60 9.93 -13.94
CA THR A 309 -14.60 9.14 -14.64
C THR A 309 -15.00 9.74 -16.00
N PRO A 310 -15.54 8.92 -16.94
CA PRO A 310 -15.93 9.39 -18.27
C PRO A 310 -16.97 10.52 -18.28
N THR A 311 -17.73 10.69 -17.21
CA THR A 311 -18.73 11.76 -17.07
C THR A 311 -18.13 13.14 -16.82
N GLY A 312 -16.80 13.22 -16.69
CA GLY A 312 -16.10 14.48 -16.41
C GLY A 312 -16.07 14.84 -14.92
N ARG A 313 -16.30 13.85 -14.04
CA ARG A 313 -16.29 14.00 -12.58
C ARG A 313 -15.13 13.23 -11.96
N ILE A 314 -14.79 13.56 -10.73
CA ILE A 314 -13.89 12.75 -9.91
C ILE A 314 -14.72 12.06 -8.85
N PHE A 315 -14.73 10.73 -8.84
CA PHE A 315 -15.35 9.92 -7.80
C PHE A 315 -14.39 9.76 -6.62
N VAL A 316 -14.87 10.09 -5.43
CA VAL A 316 -14.23 9.78 -4.15
C VAL A 316 -14.95 8.57 -3.57
N GLY A 317 -14.30 7.41 -3.69
CA GLY A 317 -14.92 6.10 -3.42
C GLY A 317 -14.57 5.47 -2.08
N GLY A 318 -13.77 6.15 -1.26
CA GLY A 318 -13.28 5.65 0.03
C GLY A 318 -11.97 6.34 0.44
N PRO A 319 -11.32 5.89 1.52
CA PRO A 319 -11.69 4.72 2.31
C PRO A 319 -12.88 4.93 3.24
N ALA A 320 -13.39 6.15 3.44
CA ALA A 320 -14.60 6.37 4.23
C ALA A 320 -15.81 5.64 3.62
N LYS A 321 -16.86 5.46 4.43
CA LYS A 321 -18.15 4.93 3.96
C LYS A 321 -18.79 5.85 2.95
N ASP A 322 -18.64 7.14 3.19
CA ASP A 322 -19.27 8.16 2.40
C ASP A 322 -18.53 8.36 1.10
N THR A 323 -19.29 8.32 0.01
CA THR A 323 -18.77 8.51 -1.33
C THR A 323 -19.43 9.72 -1.94
N PHE A 324 -18.72 10.41 -2.83
CA PHE A 324 -19.22 11.60 -3.49
C PHE A 324 -18.43 11.87 -4.77
N PHE A 325 -18.86 12.91 -5.48
CA PHE A 325 -18.20 13.40 -6.66
C PHE A 325 -17.71 14.82 -6.45
N PHE A 326 -16.51 15.11 -6.95
CA PHE A 326 -16.23 16.45 -7.40
C PHE A 326 -16.93 16.69 -8.73
N THR A 327 -17.90 17.59 -8.72
CA THR A 327 -18.70 18.00 -9.86
C THR A 327 -18.05 19.22 -10.51
N ASN A 328 -17.88 19.22 -11.83
CA ASN A 328 -17.20 20.31 -12.56
C ASN A 328 -15.79 20.62 -12.04
N PRO A 329 -14.91 19.61 -11.89
CA PRO A 329 -13.58 19.78 -11.29
C PRO A 329 -12.66 20.72 -12.10
N MET A 330 -13.07 21.09 -13.31
CA MET A 330 -12.28 21.87 -14.25
C MET A 330 -12.55 23.39 -14.20
N SER A 331 -13.72 23.83 -13.72
CA SER A 331 -14.18 25.22 -13.87
C SER A 331 -14.56 25.90 -12.55
N SER A 332 -15.59 25.42 -11.87
CA SER A 332 -16.16 26.07 -10.67
C SER A 332 -16.02 25.25 -9.39
N PHE A 333 -15.56 24.01 -9.51
CA PHE A 333 -15.37 23.03 -8.43
C PHE A 333 -16.55 22.91 -7.44
N GLY A 334 -17.38 21.88 -7.62
CA GLY A 334 -18.45 21.54 -6.69
C GLY A 334 -18.26 20.16 -6.07
N ILE A 335 -18.98 19.88 -4.99
CA ILE A 335 -19.07 18.54 -4.38
C ILE A 335 -20.53 18.11 -4.38
N GLY A 336 -20.83 16.89 -4.82
CA GLY A 336 -22.20 16.39 -4.91
C GLY A 336 -22.30 14.88 -5.11
N GLY A 337 -23.51 14.38 -5.37
CA GLY A 337 -23.73 12.95 -5.66
C GLY A 337 -23.41 12.04 -4.48
N PHE A 338 -23.69 12.49 -3.26
CA PHE A 338 -23.38 11.77 -2.03
C PHE A 338 -24.13 10.43 -1.93
N SER A 339 -23.38 9.37 -1.62
CA SER A 339 -23.90 8.06 -1.26
C SER A 339 -23.09 7.49 -0.09
N ALA A 340 -23.41 6.29 0.36
CA ALA A 340 -22.63 5.57 1.35
C ALA A 340 -22.56 4.09 1.01
N THR A 341 -21.38 3.50 1.15
CA THR A 341 -21.21 2.04 1.17
C THR A 341 -21.64 1.49 2.53
N ALA A 342 -21.87 0.18 2.61
CA ALA A 342 -22.22 -0.46 3.88
C ALA A 342 -21.10 -0.33 4.93
N ARG A 343 -19.85 -0.17 4.46
CA ARG A 343 -18.65 -0.07 5.30
C ARG A 343 -17.54 0.72 4.61
N GLY A 344 -16.56 1.16 5.38
CA GLY A 344 -15.33 1.75 4.93
C GLY A 344 -14.34 0.69 4.46
N HIS A 345 -13.36 1.19 3.72
CA HIS A 345 -12.31 0.42 3.07
C HIS A 345 -10.93 0.97 3.45
N THR A 346 -10.73 1.37 4.71
CA THR A 346 -9.41 1.81 5.18
C THR A 346 -8.39 0.69 4.99
N TRP A 347 -7.27 1.02 4.34
CA TRP A 347 -6.23 0.10 3.88
C TRP A 347 -6.73 -0.98 2.90
N GLY A 348 -7.93 -0.79 2.35
CA GLY A 348 -8.44 -1.54 1.22
C GLY A 348 -7.84 -1.03 -0.09
N THR A 349 -8.40 -1.50 -1.20
CA THR A 349 -7.97 -1.09 -2.53
C THR A 349 -9.18 -0.67 -3.33
N GLY A 350 -9.18 0.55 -3.85
CA GLY A 350 -10.09 0.97 -4.90
C GLY A 350 -9.44 0.78 -6.27
N MET A 351 -10.21 0.30 -7.24
CA MET A 351 -9.76 0.13 -8.62
C MET A 351 -10.84 0.58 -9.59
N LEU A 352 -10.49 1.52 -10.48
CA LEU A 352 -11.30 1.79 -11.67
C LEU A 352 -11.20 0.58 -12.60
N MET A 353 -12.35 -0.01 -12.91
CA MET A 353 -12.45 -1.12 -13.84
C MET A 353 -12.18 -0.63 -15.27
N PRO A 354 -11.69 -1.49 -16.18
CA PRO A 354 -11.42 -1.11 -17.56
C PRO A 354 -12.61 -0.39 -18.20
N LEU A 355 -12.36 0.84 -18.68
CA LEU A 355 -13.31 1.60 -19.47
C LEU A 355 -13.39 0.98 -20.86
N GLN A 356 -14.59 0.87 -21.44
CA GLN A 356 -14.73 0.61 -22.88
C GLN A 356 -14.57 1.95 -23.61
N HIS A 357 -14.08 1.93 -24.86
CA HIS A 357 -13.63 3.10 -25.63
C HIS A 357 -14.72 4.17 -25.87
N ASP A 358 -15.97 3.90 -25.50
CA ASP A 358 -17.18 4.72 -25.63
C ASP A 358 -18.04 4.73 -24.35
N SER A 359 -17.50 4.25 -23.23
CA SER A 359 -18.28 4.12 -22.00
C SER A 359 -18.69 5.49 -21.46
N ALA A 360 -20.00 5.74 -21.45
CA ALA A 360 -20.61 6.82 -20.67
C ALA A 360 -20.58 6.55 -19.15
N SER A 361 -20.22 5.32 -18.76
CA SER A 361 -20.23 4.84 -17.39
C SER A 361 -18.86 4.37 -16.90
N ALA A 362 -18.52 4.65 -15.65
CA ALA A 362 -17.38 4.05 -14.97
C ALA A 362 -17.84 3.00 -13.95
N ARG A 363 -17.03 1.97 -13.77
CA ARG A 363 -17.19 1.05 -12.64
C ARG A 363 -15.98 1.10 -11.74
N VAL A 364 -16.20 1.26 -10.43
CA VAL A 364 -15.12 1.26 -9.44
C VAL A 364 -15.35 0.12 -8.48
N MET A 365 -14.35 -0.75 -8.33
CA MET A 365 -14.37 -1.86 -7.40
C MET A 365 -13.57 -1.50 -6.15
N GLN A 366 -14.18 -1.62 -4.98
CA GLN A 366 -13.53 -1.51 -3.68
C GLN A 366 -13.33 -2.90 -3.09
N LEU A 367 -12.10 -3.25 -2.73
CA LEU A 367 -11.71 -4.58 -2.23
C LEU A 367 -11.11 -4.50 -0.84
N GLY A 368 -11.59 -5.37 0.04
CA GLY A 368 -11.03 -5.54 1.38
C GLY A 368 -11.18 -4.30 2.26
N GLY A 369 -10.15 -4.01 3.07
CA GLY A 369 -10.15 -2.93 4.05
C GLY A 369 -10.99 -3.22 5.30
N MET A 370 -11.13 -2.19 6.14
CA MET A 370 -11.92 -2.22 7.37
C MET A 370 -12.51 -0.84 7.72
N ASP A 371 -13.49 -0.85 8.65
CA ASP A 371 -14.00 0.35 9.29
C ASP A 371 -13.00 0.90 10.32
N LEU A 372 -12.68 2.19 10.24
CA LEU A 372 -12.06 2.91 11.35
C LEU A 372 -13.14 3.35 12.34
N GLY A 373 -12.92 3.08 13.63
CA GLY A 373 -13.73 3.66 14.70
C GLY A 373 -13.26 5.09 15.03
N ALA A 374 -14.02 5.79 15.89
CA ALA A 374 -13.71 7.15 16.32
C ALA A 374 -12.38 7.30 17.11
N GLU A 375 -11.76 6.20 17.55
CA GLU A 375 -10.49 6.20 18.30
C GLU A 375 -9.24 5.96 17.41
N GLY A 376 -9.35 6.22 16.10
CA GLY A 376 -8.25 6.01 15.15
C GLY A 376 -8.05 4.52 14.78
N PRO A 377 -6.85 4.12 14.32
CA PRO A 377 -6.54 2.76 13.88
C PRO A 377 -6.49 1.77 15.05
N SER A 378 -7.63 1.54 15.69
CA SER A 378 -7.82 0.41 16.57
C SER A 378 -8.10 -0.82 15.71
N PHE A 379 -7.20 -1.81 15.79
CA PHE A 379 -7.48 -3.16 15.29
C PHE A 379 -8.67 -3.82 15.99
N LYS A 380 -9.34 -3.14 16.92
CA LYS A 380 -10.51 -3.60 17.65
C LYS A 380 -11.67 -2.60 17.51
N ASP A 381 -12.88 -3.08 17.32
CA ASP A 381 -14.09 -2.27 17.38
C ASP A 381 -14.36 -1.76 18.81
N ALA A 382 -15.40 -0.93 18.96
CA ALA A 382 -15.84 -0.37 20.24
C ALA A 382 -16.22 -1.43 21.30
N ASN A 383 -16.35 -2.70 20.90
CA ASN A 383 -16.63 -3.84 21.78
C ASN A 383 -15.38 -4.69 22.06
N GLY A 384 -14.20 -4.24 21.64
CA GLY A 384 -12.92 -4.94 21.83
C GLY A 384 -12.70 -6.13 20.88
N LYS A 385 -13.56 -6.32 19.88
CA LYS A 385 -13.46 -7.40 18.89
C LYS A 385 -12.59 -6.94 17.73
N VAL A 386 -11.69 -7.79 17.28
CA VAL A 386 -10.73 -7.42 16.23
C VAL A 386 -11.46 -7.10 14.92
N ASN A 387 -11.25 -5.90 14.37
CA ASN A 387 -11.75 -5.52 13.06
C ASN A 387 -11.02 -6.38 12.01
N ALA A 388 -11.74 -7.33 11.42
CA ALA A 388 -11.20 -8.20 10.39
C ALA A 388 -11.06 -7.42 9.08
N ILE A 389 -9.88 -7.48 8.45
CA ILE A 389 -9.73 -7.13 7.04
C ILE A 389 -10.61 -8.11 6.27
N SER A 390 -11.69 -7.62 5.66
CA SER A 390 -12.56 -8.51 4.90
C SER A 390 -11.83 -9.08 3.69
N ARG A 391 -12.00 -10.38 3.44
CA ARG A 391 -11.32 -11.13 2.37
C ARG A 391 -12.23 -11.50 1.20
N ARG A 392 -13.52 -11.18 1.26
CA ARG A 392 -14.51 -11.65 0.27
C ARG A 392 -15.46 -10.59 -0.25
N ASP A 393 -15.29 -9.35 0.21
CA ASP A 393 -16.29 -8.33 -0.04
C ASP A 393 -15.72 -7.32 -1.03
N ALA A 394 -16.39 -7.26 -2.17
CA ALA A 394 -16.16 -6.31 -3.24
C ALA A 394 -17.40 -5.43 -3.34
N ASP A 395 -17.23 -4.13 -3.12
CA ASP A 395 -18.28 -3.16 -3.44
C ASP A 395 -18.02 -2.66 -4.85
N LEU A 396 -19.00 -2.81 -5.74
CA LEU A 396 -18.93 -2.32 -7.11
C LEU A 396 -19.82 -1.09 -7.24
N TYR A 397 -19.19 0.04 -7.49
CA TYR A 397 -19.87 1.25 -7.91
C TYR A 397 -20.05 1.23 -9.43
N ASP A 398 -21.22 1.61 -9.90
CA ASP A 398 -21.56 1.74 -11.33
C ASP A 398 -22.15 3.15 -11.54
N GLU A 399 -21.36 4.01 -12.17
CA GLU A 399 -21.78 5.34 -12.58
C GLU A 399 -22.56 5.22 -13.88
N ARG A 400 -23.89 5.12 -13.82
CA ARG A 400 -24.72 5.03 -15.02
C ARG A 400 -25.06 6.38 -15.62
#